data_AF-A0A452QX50-F1
#
_entry.id   AF-A0A452QX50-F1
#
_cell.length_a   1.000
_cell.length_b   1.000
_cell.length_c   1.000
_cell.angle_alpha   90.00
_cell.angle_beta   90.00
_cell.angle_gamma   90.00
#
_symmetry.space_group_name_H-M   'P 1'
#
loop_
_entity.id
_entity.type
_entity.pdbx_description
1 polymer ?
#
loop_
_entity_poly.entity_id
_entity_poly.type
_entity_poly.pdbx_seq_one_letter_code
_entity_poly.pdbx_strand_id
1 'polypeptide(L)' 'VSSQEGNVARPRPQRHQNTVSFKNDRFDKSTQTKKINTRLHDVCQHCEEGLEWCVRYSKCKPLSKP' A
#
# COMPACT_ATOMS: atom_id res chain seq x y z
N VAL A 1 28.04 -1.21 -22.00
CA VAL A 1 27.02 -1.98 -21.24
C VAL A 1 27.63 -2.39 -19.91
N SER A 2 27.18 -1.77 -18.82
CA SER A 2 27.07 -2.38 -17.48
C SER A 2 26.54 -1.31 -16.52
N SER A 3 25.22 -1.12 -16.49
CA SER A 3 24.56 -0.50 -15.34
C SER A 3 24.27 -1.65 -14.38
N GLN A 4 25.17 -1.90 -13.44
CA GLN A 4 24.92 -2.89 -12.40
C GLN A 4 23.85 -2.36 -11.44
N GLU A 5 22.62 -2.83 -11.61
CA GLU A 5 21.60 -2.79 -10.56
C GLU A 5 22.00 -3.80 -9.48
N GLY A 6 22.74 -3.39 -8.47
CA GLY A 6 23.11 -4.30 -7.39
C GLY A 6 23.95 -3.67 -6.29
N ASN A 7 23.43 -3.71 -5.07
CA ASN A 7 24.06 -3.32 -3.79
C ASN A 7 23.87 -1.89 -3.27
N VAL A 8 22.64 -1.35 -3.29
CA VAL A 8 22.29 -0.22 -2.41
C VAL A 8 21.43 -0.70 -1.23
N ALA A 9 21.91 -1.73 -0.52
CA ALA A 9 21.50 -1.91 0.86
C ALA A 9 22.17 -0.76 1.64
N ARG A 10 21.44 0.34 1.86
CA ARG A 10 21.98 1.54 2.51
C ARG A 10 22.49 1.14 3.91
N PRO A 11 23.79 1.30 4.22
CA PRO A 11 24.36 0.81 5.49
C PRO A 11 23.85 1.57 6.70
N ARG A 12 23.26 2.76 6.50
CA ARG A 12 22.63 3.55 7.54
C ARG A 12 21.16 3.79 7.21
N PRO A 13 20.26 3.68 8.20
CA PRO A 13 18.87 4.03 8.01
C PRO A 13 18.73 5.53 7.69
N GLN A 14 17.61 5.89 7.09
CA GLN A 14 17.27 7.30 6.85
C GLN A 14 17.37 8.09 8.17
N ARG A 15 18.12 9.20 8.16
CA ARG A 15 18.37 10.03 9.35
C ARG A 15 17.08 10.59 9.96
N HIS A 16 16.12 10.89 9.11
CA HIS A 16 14.77 11.30 9.51
C HIS A 16 13.82 10.13 9.29
N GLN A 17 13.47 9.45 10.38
CA GLN A 17 12.43 8.44 10.38
C GLN A 17 11.11 9.11 10.75
N ASN A 18 10.02 8.72 10.07
CA ASN A 18 8.69 9.12 10.49
C ASN A 18 8.42 8.49 11.87
N THR A 19 8.13 9.32 12.88
CA THR A 19 7.75 8.86 14.23
C THR A 19 6.37 8.22 14.26
N VAL A 20 5.53 8.56 13.27
CA VAL A 20 4.23 7.96 13.05
C VAL A 20 4.07 7.61 11.58
N SER A 21 3.59 6.40 11.30
CA SER A 21 3.12 6.06 9.96
C SER A 21 1.94 6.97 9.62
N PHE A 22 1.95 7.62 8.47
CA PHE A 22 0.78 8.34 7.96
C PHE A 22 -0.39 7.35 7.84
N LYS A 23 -1.46 7.60 8.61
CA LYS A 23 -2.68 6.80 8.57
C LYS A 23 -3.74 7.57 7.78
N ASN A 24 -4.29 6.93 6.74
CA ASN A 24 -5.31 7.52 5.87
C ASN A 24 -6.74 7.36 6.40
N ASP A 25 -6.90 6.78 7.58
CA ASP A 25 -8.14 6.56 8.31
C ASP A 25 -8.92 7.85 8.66
N ARG A 26 -8.23 9.00 8.77
CA ARG A 26 -8.88 10.27 9.14
C ARG A 26 -9.70 10.92 8.03
N PHE A 27 -9.23 10.90 6.78
CA PHE A 27 -9.84 11.64 5.66
C PHE A 27 -10.32 10.76 4.51
N ASP A 28 -9.82 9.54 4.41
CA ASP A 28 -10.15 8.63 3.31
C ASP A 28 -11.43 7.82 3.61
N LYS A 29 -12.55 8.53 3.76
CA LYS A 29 -13.90 7.94 3.85
C LYS A 29 -14.53 7.75 2.46
N SER A 30 -13.72 7.63 1.42
CA SER A 30 -14.24 7.47 0.07
C SER A 30 -15.11 6.21 -0.01
N THR A 31 -16.16 6.28 -0.83
CA THR A 31 -17.07 5.15 -1.05
C THR A 31 -16.32 3.92 -1.60
N GLN A 32 -15.19 4.15 -2.28
CA GLN A 32 -14.31 3.12 -2.81
C GLN A 32 -13.54 2.40 -1.70
N THR A 33 -12.96 3.13 -0.74
CA THR A 33 -12.23 2.56 0.40
C THR A 33 -13.14 1.67 1.26
N LYS A 34 -14.41 2.07 1.45
CA LYS A 34 -15.41 1.24 2.13
C LYS A 34 -15.70 -0.08 1.40
N LYS A 35 -15.88 -0.03 0.07
CA LYS A 35 -16.11 -1.23 -0.76
C LYS A 35 -14.91 -2.19 -0.74
N ILE A 36 -13.69 -1.64 -0.71
CA ILE A 36 -12.46 -2.43 -0.61
C ILE A 36 -12.37 -3.09 0.77
N ASN A 37 -12.60 -2.35 1.85
CA ASN A 37 -12.57 -2.91 3.21
C ASN A 37 -13.62 -4.00 3.42
N THR A 38 -14.81 -3.91 2.82
CA THR A 38 -15.81 -4.98 2.90
C THR A 38 -15.39 -6.27 2.21
N ARG A 39 -14.51 -6.19 1.20
CA ARG A 39 -14.02 -7.37 0.47
C ARG A 39 -12.68 -7.91 0.97
N LEU A 40 -12.02 -7.22 1.92
CA LEU A 40 -10.71 -7.63 2.44
C LEU A 40 -10.73 -9.04 3.07
N HIS A 41 -11.86 -9.44 3.64
CA HIS A 41 -12.02 -10.75 4.29
C HIS A 41 -12.45 -11.89 3.35
N ASP A 42 -12.76 -11.61 2.07
CA ASP A 42 -13.32 -12.59 1.11
C ASP A 42 -12.33 -12.94 -0.02
N VAL A 43 -11.08 -12.45 0.07
CA VAL A 43 -10.07 -12.61 -0.98
C VAL A 43 -8.90 -13.49 -0.52
N CYS A 44 -8.15 -14.03 -1.47
CA CYS A 44 -6.93 -14.78 -1.16
C CYS A 44 -5.85 -13.84 -0.57
N GLN A 45 -4.89 -14.41 0.17
CA GLN A 45 -3.81 -13.66 0.83
C GLN A 45 -3.05 -12.72 -0.11
N HIS A 46 -2.79 -13.14 -1.35
CA HIS A 46 -2.12 -12.29 -2.35
C HIS A 46 -2.93 -11.04 -2.70
N CYS A 47 -4.26 -11.17 -2.79
CA CYS A 47 -5.15 -10.05 -3.05
C CYS A 47 -5.37 -9.19 -1.80
N GLU A 48 -5.35 -9.78 -0.61
CA GLU A 48 -5.40 -9.06 0.66
C GLU A 48 -4.26 -8.04 0.77
N GLU A 49 -3.02 -8.47 0.52
CA GLU A 49 -1.84 -7.59 0.51
C GLU A 49 -1.97 -6.44 -0.52
N GLY A 50 -2.55 -6.74 -1.69
CA GLY A 50 -2.82 -5.74 -2.72
C GLY A 50 -3.88 -4.71 -2.30
N LEU A 51 -4.96 -5.16 -1.64
CA LEU A 51 -6.03 -4.29 -1.14
C LEU A 51 -5.55 -3.47 0.07
N GLU A 52 -4.77 -4.06 0.97
CA GLU A 52 -4.14 -3.32 2.07
C GLU A 52 -3.23 -2.21 1.56
N TRP A 53 -2.40 -2.50 0.54
CA TRP A 53 -1.57 -1.49 -0.10
C TRP A 53 -2.41 -0.39 -0.76
N CYS A 54 -3.51 -0.76 -1.44
CA CYS A 54 -4.46 0.19 -1.99
C CYS A 54 -5.05 1.13 -0.94
N VAL A 55 -5.48 0.61 0.22
CA VAL A 55 -6.04 1.42 1.31
C VAL A 55 -4.97 2.31 1.94
N ARG A 56 -3.75 1.80 2.08
CA ARG A 56 -2.63 2.51 2.72
C ARG A 56 -2.11 3.69 1.88
N TYR A 57 -2.20 3.61 0.56
CA TYR A 57 -1.65 4.62 -0.36
C TYR A 57 -2.69 5.27 -1.28
N SER A 58 -3.97 4.93 -1.14
CA SER A 58 -5.10 5.43 -1.95
C SER A 58 -4.89 5.30 -3.47
N LYS A 59 -4.04 4.38 -3.89
CA LYS A 59 -3.55 4.24 -5.27
C LYS A 59 -4.09 2.98 -5.94
N CYS A 60 -5.40 2.74 -5.79
CA CYS A 60 -6.01 1.52 -6.30
C CYS A 60 -6.42 1.66 -7.77
N LYS A 61 -6.02 0.68 -8.60
CA LYS A 61 -6.68 0.48 -9.89
C LYS A 61 -8.14 0.08 -9.63
N PRO A 62 -9.11 0.56 -10.42
CA PRO A 62 -10.50 0.14 -10.26
C PRO A 62 -10.58 -1.38 -10.37
N LEU A 63 -11.17 -2.02 -9.35
CA LEU A 63 -11.45 -3.45 -9.35
C LEU A 63 -12.25 -3.77 -10.61
N SER A 64 -11.61 -4.46 -11.55
CA SER A 64 -12.19 -4.72 -12.87
C SER A 64 -13.32 -5.76 -12.83
N LYS A 65 -13.52 -6.38 -11.66
CA LYS A 65 -14.60 -7.32 -11.38
C LYS A 65 -15.34 -6.84 -10.12
N PRO A 66 -16.68 -6.75 -10.15
CA PRO A 66 -17.47 -6.18 -9.07
C PRO A 66 -17.37 -6.96 -7.77
#